data_AF-A0A815A5P1-F1
#
_entry.id   AF-A0A815A5P1-F1
#
_cell.length_a   1.000
_cell.length_b   1.000
_cell.length_c   1.000
_cell.angle_alpha   90.00
_cell.angle_beta   90.00
_cell.angle_gamma   90.00
#
_symmetry.space_group_name_H-M   'P 1'
#
loop_
_entity.id
_entity.type
_entity.pdbx_description
1 polymer ?
#
loop_
_entity_poly.entity_id
_entity_poly.type
_entity_poly.pdbx_seq_one_letter_code
_entity_poly.pdbx_strand_id
1 'polypeptide(L)'
;MDWFISEATTKSVTEECAVGIRNFHGTELLIVDTPGLFDTNMEKKKCYREISKCLQVILPGPHAFLIVISCNRFTEEEQAAVQWIKDKFGERALSYCIVVLTRVQELIRSCGGRYFGVNNFAEPERKNEYVNNMLQMIAEMRTANGSKVFTNNMIRLMTAAVRRRSQEAHAEMVQPNGTINEIPAVTEAVVNYYQQGQ
;
A
#
# COMPACT_ATOMS: atom_id res chain seq x y z
N MET A 1 -16.81 17.10 15.13
CA MET A 1 -17.17 15.72 15.49
C MET A 1 -17.03 14.90 14.23
N ASP A 2 -16.08 13.98 14.22
CA ASP A 2 -15.99 12.97 13.17
C ASP A 2 -17.03 11.87 13.48
N TRP A 3 -17.85 11.51 12.49
CA TRP A 3 -18.96 10.56 12.67
C TRP A 3 -18.52 9.10 12.70
N PHE A 4 -17.38 8.81 12.08
CA PHE A 4 -16.79 7.49 12.01
C PHE A 4 -15.45 7.55 12.73
N ILE A 5 -15.21 6.58 13.62
CA ILE A 5 -13.94 6.49 14.34
C ILE A 5 -12.87 6.10 13.33
N SER A 6 -11.92 7.00 13.09
CA SER A 6 -10.75 6.73 12.25
C SER A 6 -9.53 6.64 13.14
N GLU A 7 -9.03 5.41 13.34
CA GLU A 7 -7.78 5.17 14.07
C GLU A 7 -6.73 4.51 13.18
N ALA A 8 -5.47 4.90 13.39
CA ALA A 8 -4.31 4.30 12.72
C ALA A 8 -3.95 2.92 13.33
N THR A 9 -4.91 1.99 13.34
CA THR A 9 -4.72 0.61 13.84
C THR A 9 -4.12 -0.30 12.76
N THR A 10 -4.16 -1.62 12.90
CA THR A 10 -3.96 -2.58 11.79
C THR A 10 -5.17 -3.49 11.57
N LYS A 11 -6.25 -3.26 12.34
CA LYS A 11 -7.49 -4.05 12.36
C LYS A 11 -8.68 -3.17 12.05
N SER A 12 -9.80 -3.74 11.64
CA SER A 12 -11.04 -2.98 11.54
C SER A 12 -11.33 -2.29 12.88
N VAL A 13 -11.63 -0.98 12.85
CA VAL A 13 -11.97 -0.21 14.06
C VAL A 13 -13.44 -0.41 14.43
N THR A 14 -14.27 -0.78 13.45
CA THR A 14 -15.71 -0.95 13.60
C THR A 14 -16.08 -2.44 13.52
N GLU A 15 -16.94 -2.89 14.43
CA GLU A 15 -17.52 -4.25 14.45
C GLU A 15 -18.97 -4.30 13.94
N GLU A 16 -19.59 -3.13 13.72
CA GLU A 16 -20.99 -2.96 13.34
C GLU A 16 -21.12 -1.91 12.23
N CYS A 17 -22.15 -2.06 11.37
CA CYS A 17 -22.49 -1.05 10.36
C CYS A 17 -22.89 0.26 11.06
N ALA A 18 -22.33 1.39 10.61
CA ALA A 18 -22.74 2.73 11.07
C ALA A 18 -23.35 3.53 9.92
N VAL A 19 -24.35 4.36 10.22
CA VAL A 19 -25.05 5.19 9.23
C VAL A 19 -24.99 6.65 9.67
N GLY A 20 -24.59 7.53 8.75
CA GLY A 20 -24.61 8.98 8.92
C GLY A 20 -25.42 9.65 7.81
N ILE A 21 -26.27 10.62 8.17
CA ILE A 21 -27.02 11.45 7.21
C ILE A 21 -26.59 12.90 7.36
N ARG A 22 -26.29 13.58 6.24
CA ARG A 22 -25.87 14.98 6.26
C ARG A 22 -26.30 15.74 5.01
N ASN A 23 -26.82 16.96 5.18
CA ASN A 23 -26.93 17.89 4.07
C ASN A 23 -25.57 18.55 3.77
N PHE A 24 -25.13 18.47 2.52
CA PHE A 24 -23.93 19.12 2.02
C PHE A 24 -24.30 19.94 0.77
N HIS A 25 -24.26 21.26 0.89
CA HIS A 25 -24.62 22.21 -0.18
C HIS A 25 -25.98 21.92 -0.85
N GLY A 26 -26.99 21.56 -0.07
CA GLY A 26 -28.34 21.27 -0.57
C GLY A 26 -28.56 19.82 -0.99
N THR A 27 -27.52 18.98 -1.03
CA THR A 27 -27.62 17.54 -1.29
C THR A 27 -27.62 16.77 0.02
N GLU A 28 -28.62 15.92 0.25
CA GLU A 28 -28.61 14.98 1.38
C GLU A 28 -27.73 13.77 1.06
N LEU A 29 -26.75 13.52 1.93
CA LEU A 29 -25.82 12.41 1.85
C LEU A 29 -26.17 11.38 2.91
N LEU A 30 -26.43 10.14 2.49
CA LEU A 30 -26.49 8.96 3.35
C LEU A 30 -25.18 8.20 3.18
N ILE A 31 -24.39 8.12 4.24
CA ILE A 31 -23.11 7.39 4.28
C ILE A 31 -23.30 6.17 5.16
N VAL A 32 -22.94 5.02 4.63
CA VAL A 32 -22.93 3.75 5.34
C VAL A 32 -21.49 3.29 5.46
N ASP A 33 -20.99 3.27 6.68
CA ASP A 33 -19.70 2.68 7.03
C ASP A 33 -19.90 1.21 7.38
N THR A 34 -19.24 0.35 6.63
CA THR A 34 -19.27 -1.09 6.87
C THR A 34 -18.08 -1.46 7.75
N PRO A 35 -18.25 -2.26 8.81
CA PRO A 35 -17.12 -2.86 9.50
C PRO A 35 -16.28 -3.62 8.47
N GLY A 36 -14.98 -3.80 8.73
CA GLY A 36 -14.05 -4.51 7.86
C GLY A 36 -14.71 -5.79 7.35
N LEU A 37 -15.30 -5.70 6.15
CA LEU A 37 -16.29 -6.67 5.66
C LEU A 37 -15.62 -8.02 5.41
N PHE A 38 -14.28 -8.03 5.48
CA PHE A 38 -13.33 -9.06 5.18
C PHE A 38 -12.35 -9.33 6.33
N ASP A 39 -12.59 -8.80 7.54
CA ASP A 39 -11.82 -9.18 8.71
C ASP A 39 -12.08 -10.68 8.97
N THR A 40 -11.03 -11.48 8.77
CA THR A 40 -11.07 -12.95 8.81
C THR A 40 -11.48 -13.53 10.17
N ASN A 41 -11.60 -12.67 11.19
CA ASN A 41 -12.01 -13.04 12.55
C ASN A 41 -13.52 -13.01 12.80
N MET A 42 -14.34 -12.50 11.87
CA MET A 42 -15.79 -12.37 12.07
C MET A 42 -16.56 -13.60 11.56
N GLU A 43 -17.48 -14.13 12.37
CA GLU A 43 -18.34 -15.24 11.96
C GLU A 43 -19.25 -14.83 10.78
N LYS A 44 -19.27 -15.61 9.69
CA LYS A 44 -19.99 -15.29 8.43
C LYS A 44 -21.44 -14.87 8.65
N LYS A 45 -22.13 -15.46 9.63
CA LYS A 45 -23.52 -15.13 9.98
C LYS A 45 -23.69 -13.71 10.55
N LYS A 46 -22.73 -13.24 11.37
CA LYS A 46 -22.72 -11.87 11.90
C LYS A 46 -22.49 -10.88 10.75
N CYS A 47 -21.56 -11.18 9.84
CA CYS A 47 -21.30 -10.38 8.64
C CYS A 47 -22.55 -10.21 7.75
N TYR A 48 -23.24 -11.31 7.39
CA TYR A 48 -24.47 -11.22 6.59
C TYR A 48 -25.59 -10.42 7.26
N ARG A 49 -25.68 -10.46 8.59
CA ARG A 49 -26.67 -9.68 9.34
C ARG A 49 -26.38 -8.18 9.25
N GLU A 50 -25.12 -7.77 9.44
CA GLU A 50 -24.75 -6.35 9.31
C GLU A 50 -24.94 -5.86 7.88
N ILE A 51 -24.54 -6.65 6.88
CA ILE A 51 -24.83 -6.36 5.46
C ILE A 51 -26.32 -6.15 5.22
N SER A 52 -27.19 -7.01 5.75
CA SER A 52 -28.63 -6.89 5.57
C SER A 52 -29.19 -5.58 6.15
N LYS A 53 -28.70 -5.13 7.31
CA LYS A 53 -29.09 -3.83 7.87
C LYS A 53 -28.65 -2.68 6.95
N CYS A 54 -27.39 -2.75 6.50
CA CYS A 54 -26.79 -1.80 5.58
C CYS A 54 -27.58 -1.70 4.25
N LEU A 55 -28.03 -2.84 3.67
CA LEU A 55 -28.81 -2.86 2.43
C LEU A 55 -30.18 -2.20 2.57
N GLN A 56 -30.86 -2.39 3.71
CA GLN A 56 -32.21 -1.85 3.94
C GLN A 56 -32.24 -0.31 3.92
N VAL A 57 -31.19 0.34 4.42
CA VAL A 57 -31.11 1.81 4.47
C VAL A 57 -30.69 2.44 3.14
N ILE A 58 -30.03 1.69 2.25
CA ILE A 58 -29.56 2.20 0.96
C ILE A 58 -30.47 1.86 -0.22
N LEU A 59 -31.62 1.21 -0.01
CA LEU A 59 -32.56 0.93 -1.09
C LEU A 59 -33.02 2.24 -1.76
N PRO A 60 -33.17 2.30 -3.09
CA PRO A 60 -33.12 1.21 -4.08
C PRO A 60 -31.71 0.69 -4.42
N GLY A 61 -30.66 1.38 -3.98
CA GLY A 61 -29.26 0.99 -4.14
C GLY A 61 -28.32 2.18 -3.90
N PRO A 62 -27.03 1.92 -3.66
CA PRO A 62 -26.06 2.98 -3.46
C PRO A 62 -25.78 3.73 -4.78
N HIS A 63 -25.56 5.04 -4.67
CA HIS A 63 -25.09 5.87 -5.79
C HIS A 63 -23.61 5.63 -6.12
N ALA A 64 -22.80 5.27 -5.12
CA ALA A 64 -21.39 4.95 -5.27
C ALA A 64 -20.92 4.01 -4.14
N PHE A 65 -19.92 3.18 -4.43
CA PHE A 65 -19.15 2.42 -3.45
C PHE A 65 -17.79 3.07 -3.27
N LEU A 66 -17.36 3.33 -2.04
CA LEU A 66 -16.02 3.86 -1.75
C LEU A 66 -15.12 2.74 -1.25
N ILE A 67 -14.09 2.40 -2.03
CA ILE A 67 -13.07 1.41 -1.64
C ILE A 67 -11.88 2.18 -1.07
N VAL A 68 -11.78 2.22 0.25
CA VAL A 68 -10.75 2.99 0.96
C VAL A 68 -9.49 2.15 1.12
N ILE A 69 -8.38 2.58 0.52
CA ILE A 69 -7.07 1.92 0.60
C ILE A 69 -6.13 2.87 1.34
N SER A 70 -5.46 2.38 2.39
CA SER A 70 -4.48 3.18 3.12
C SER A 70 -3.07 2.88 2.64
N CYS A 71 -2.25 3.89 2.33
CA CYS A 71 -0.89 3.64 1.82
C CYS A 71 0.04 2.88 2.78
N ASN A 72 -0.33 2.76 4.06
CA ASN A 72 0.42 1.97 5.03
C ASN A 72 -0.15 0.55 5.25
N ARG A 73 -1.24 0.19 4.56
CA ARG A 73 -1.95 -1.09 4.66
C ARG A 73 -2.47 -1.45 3.29
N PHE A 74 -1.70 -2.24 2.54
CA PHE A 74 -2.20 -2.94 1.37
C PHE A 74 -2.32 -4.40 1.77
N THR A 75 -3.54 -4.89 1.91
CA THR A 75 -3.84 -6.21 2.47
C THR A 75 -4.68 -7.03 1.50
N GLU A 76 -4.90 -8.31 1.82
CA GLU A 76 -5.81 -9.17 1.06
C GLU A 76 -7.28 -8.67 1.17
N GLU A 77 -7.60 -7.85 2.17
CA GLU A 77 -8.94 -7.32 2.41
C GLU A 77 -9.43 -6.42 1.27
N GLU A 78 -8.55 -5.58 0.69
CA GLU A 78 -8.94 -4.71 -0.44
C GLU A 78 -9.32 -5.49 -1.70
N GLN A 79 -8.63 -6.61 -1.97
CA GLN A 79 -9.00 -7.49 -3.08
C GLN A 79 -10.30 -8.25 -2.80
N ALA A 80 -10.48 -8.70 -1.55
CA ALA A 80 -11.72 -9.33 -1.11
C ALA A 80 -12.93 -8.38 -1.25
N ALA A 81 -12.74 -7.08 -1.01
CA ALA A 81 -13.76 -6.05 -1.21
C ALA A 81 -14.26 -5.96 -2.64
N VAL A 82 -13.34 -5.86 -3.60
CA VAL A 82 -13.69 -5.82 -5.02
C VAL A 82 -14.42 -7.09 -5.44
N GLN A 83 -13.93 -8.26 -5.01
CA GLN A 83 -14.54 -9.54 -5.37
C GLN A 83 -15.95 -9.68 -4.78
N TRP A 84 -16.14 -9.27 -3.52
CA TRP A 84 -17.46 -9.32 -2.89
C TRP A 84 -18.48 -8.42 -3.57
N ILE A 85 -18.08 -7.21 -3.99
CA ILE A 85 -18.96 -6.31 -4.76
C ILE A 85 -19.41 -7.00 -6.05
N LYS A 86 -18.48 -7.64 -6.78
CA LYS A 86 -18.82 -8.42 -7.99
C LYS A 86 -19.78 -9.56 -7.68
N ASP A 87 -19.50 -10.34 -6.64
CA ASP A 87 -20.30 -11.53 -6.29
C ASP A 87 -21.72 -11.17 -5.85
N LYS A 88 -21.93 -10.00 -5.24
CA LYS A 88 -23.23 -9.60 -4.68
C LYS A 88 -24.04 -8.67 -5.57
N PHE A 89 -23.38 -7.74 -6.26
CA PHE A 89 -24.05 -6.73 -7.08
C PHE A 89 -23.79 -6.91 -8.58
N GLY A 90 -22.98 -7.91 -8.96
CA GLY A 90 -22.58 -8.17 -10.34
C GLY A 90 -21.40 -7.30 -10.79
N GLU A 91 -20.75 -7.69 -11.88
CA GLU A 91 -19.57 -6.98 -12.40
C GLU A 91 -19.84 -5.51 -12.73
N ARG A 92 -21.06 -5.19 -13.18
CA ARG A 92 -21.47 -3.81 -13.47
C ARG A 92 -21.44 -2.90 -12.25
N ALA A 93 -21.49 -3.44 -11.02
CA ALA A 93 -21.37 -2.64 -9.81
C ALA A 93 -20.01 -1.93 -9.70
N LEU A 94 -18.97 -2.46 -10.37
CA LEU A 94 -17.67 -1.80 -10.43
C LEU A 94 -17.71 -0.45 -11.15
N SER A 95 -18.68 -0.19 -12.02
CA SER A 95 -18.83 1.15 -12.63
C SER A 95 -19.32 2.21 -11.64
N TYR A 96 -19.73 1.81 -10.44
CA TYR A 96 -20.13 2.69 -9.35
C TYR A 96 -19.06 2.76 -8.24
N CYS A 97 -17.92 2.09 -8.42
CA CYS A 97 -16.85 2.07 -7.41
C CYS A 97 -15.88 3.24 -7.61
N ILE A 98 -15.48 3.87 -6.51
CA ILE A 98 -14.44 4.89 -6.43
C ILE A 98 -13.37 4.41 -5.45
N VAL A 99 -12.12 4.35 -5.91
CA VAL A 99 -10.97 4.03 -5.04
C VAL A 99 -10.51 5.30 -4.34
N VAL A 100 -10.52 5.29 -3.01
CA VAL A 100 -10.09 6.40 -2.15
C VAL A 100 -8.77 6.03 -1.51
N LEU A 101 -7.69 6.72 -1.89
CA LEU A 101 -6.37 6.51 -1.30
C LEU A 101 -6.19 7.45 -0.10
N THR A 102 -5.97 6.89 1.08
CA THR A 102 -5.73 7.64 2.32
C THR A 102 -4.26 7.58 2.73
N ARG A 103 -3.82 8.58 3.50
CA ARG A 103 -2.45 8.69 4.05
C ARG A 103 -1.31 8.75 3.03
N VAL A 104 -1.64 8.85 1.74
CA VAL A 104 -0.70 9.05 0.63
C VAL A 104 0.20 10.26 0.92
N GLN A 105 -0.39 11.39 1.32
CA GLN A 105 0.36 12.63 1.55
C GLN A 105 1.35 12.53 2.71
N GLU A 106 1.01 11.81 3.78
CA GLU A 106 1.91 11.59 4.92
C GLU A 106 3.15 10.82 4.48
N LEU A 107 2.95 9.73 3.73
CA LEU A 107 4.03 8.93 3.18
C LEU A 107 4.89 9.75 2.21
N ILE A 108 4.27 10.45 1.25
CA ILE A 108 4.99 11.29 0.28
C ILE A 108 5.83 12.36 1.00
N ARG A 109 5.28 13.02 2.03
CA ARG A 109 6.02 14.01 2.83
C ARG A 109 7.21 13.38 3.54
N SER A 110 7.05 12.20 4.16
CA SER A 110 8.16 11.48 4.80
C SER A 110 9.27 11.11 3.81
N CYS A 111 8.93 10.95 2.53
CA CYS A 111 9.86 10.70 1.44
C CYS A 111 10.37 11.97 0.74
N GLY A 112 10.18 13.16 1.32
CA GLY A 112 10.67 14.43 0.75
C GLY A 112 9.87 14.92 -0.45
N GLY A 113 8.58 14.60 -0.53
CA GLY A 113 7.70 15.05 -1.61
C GLY A 113 7.79 14.23 -2.90
N ARG A 114 8.65 13.22 -2.95
CA ARG A 114 8.92 12.41 -4.15
C ARG A 114 7.89 11.28 -4.27
N TYR A 115 7.22 11.18 -5.41
CA TYR A 115 6.29 10.09 -5.72
C TYR A 115 6.24 9.85 -7.23
N PHE A 116 5.98 8.61 -7.63
CA PHE A 116 5.92 8.22 -9.04
C PHE A 116 4.88 7.12 -9.26
N GLY A 117 3.96 7.33 -10.20
CA GLY A 117 2.94 6.35 -10.56
C GLY A 117 3.29 5.68 -11.89
N VAL A 118 3.17 4.36 -11.96
CA VAL A 118 3.44 3.57 -13.16
C VAL A 118 2.24 2.72 -13.54
N ASN A 119 2.03 2.54 -14.86
CA ASN A 119 1.12 1.53 -15.38
C ASN A 119 1.95 0.41 -16.03
N ASN A 120 2.00 -0.76 -15.37
CA ASN A 120 2.78 -1.91 -15.84
C ASN A 120 2.24 -2.52 -17.14
N PHE A 121 0.99 -2.23 -17.49
CA PHE A 121 0.34 -2.68 -18.73
C PHE A 121 0.50 -1.70 -19.88
N ALA A 122 1.26 -0.62 -19.71
CA ALA A 122 1.52 0.34 -20.77
C ALA A 122 2.41 -0.25 -21.87
N GLU A 123 2.30 0.33 -23.07
CA GLU A 123 3.15 0.02 -24.22
C GLU A 123 4.63 0.33 -23.97
N PRO A 124 5.57 -0.33 -24.68
CA PRO A 124 7.01 -0.20 -24.44
C PRO A 124 7.54 1.24 -24.45
N GLU A 125 7.06 2.08 -25.35
CA GLU A 125 7.47 3.48 -25.46
C GLU A 125 7.10 4.25 -24.19
N ARG A 126 5.89 3.99 -23.66
CA ARG A 126 5.41 4.61 -22.42
C ARG A 126 6.17 4.07 -21.20
N LYS A 127 6.55 2.79 -21.21
CA LYS A 127 7.43 2.23 -20.18
C LYS A 127 8.80 2.89 -20.18
N ASN A 128 9.37 3.16 -21.34
CA ASN A 128 10.65 3.90 -21.44
C ASN A 128 10.53 5.32 -20.88
N GLU A 129 9.42 6.01 -21.14
CA GLU A 129 9.14 7.30 -20.51
C GLU A 129 9.05 7.21 -18.98
N TYR A 130 8.42 6.16 -18.44
CA TYR A 130 8.39 5.92 -16.99
C TYR A 130 9.79 5.76 -16.41
N VAL A 131 10.66 4.99 -17.07
CA VAL A 131 12.05 4.78 -16.65
C VAL A 131 12.82 6.10 -16.69
N ASN A 132 12.69 6.87 -17.77
CA ASN A 132 13.39 8.16 -17.91
C ASN A 132 12.99 9.15 -16.81
N ASN A 133 11.70 9.28 -16.53
CA ASN A 133 11.20 10.16 -15.48
C ASN A 133 11.68 9.72 -14.09
N MET A 134 11.74 8.41 -13.84
CA MET A 134 12.29 7.86 -12.60
C MET A 134 13.79 8.15 -12.46
N LEU A 135 14.57 7.97 -13.52
CA LEU A 135 16.00 8.28 -13.52
C LEU A 135 16.27 9.77 -13.28
N GLN A 136 15.45 10.64 -13.87
CA GLN A 136 15.53 12.09 -13.64
C GLN A 136 15.26 12.43 -12.16
N MET A 137 14.21 11.86 -11.56
CA MET A 137 13.91 12.05 -10.14
C MET A 137 15.04 11.55 -9.22
N ILE A 138 15.68 10.43 -9.58
CA ILE A 138 16.85 9.93 -8.86
C ILE A 138 18.04 10.88 -8.99
N ALA A 139 18.28 11.45 -10.17
CA ALA A 139 19.37 12.41 -10.40
C ALA A 139 19.18 13.69 -9.56
N GLU A 140 17.96 14.23 -9.51
CA GLU A 140 17.60 15.38 -8.68
C GLU A 140 17.77 15.06 -7.18
N MET A 141 17.29 13.89 -6.75
CA MET A 141 17.45 13.39 -5.39
C MET A 141 18.92 13.28 -4.98
N ARG A 142 19.77 12.72 -5.86
CA ARG A 142 21.22 12.64 -5.61
C ARG A 142 21.83 14.02 -5.46
N THR A 143 21.47 14.95 -6.33
CA THR A 143 21.96 16.34 -6.29
C THR A 143 21.57 17.02 -4.98
N ALA A 144 20.31 16.89 -4.55
CA ALA A 144 19.82 17.41 -3.28
C ALA A 144 20.54 16.78 -2.06
N ASN A 145 20.96 15.52 -2.15
CA ASN A 145 21.74 14.83 -1.13
C ASN A 145 23.26 15.09 -1.22
N GLY A 146 23.68 16.14 -1.94
CA GLY A 146 25.10 16.50 -2.10
C GLY A 146 25.90 15.48 -2.93
N SER A 147 25.24 14.77 -3.83
CA SER A 147 25.79 13.71 -4.70
C SER A 147 26.38 12.52 -3.95
N LYS A 148 26.09 12.38 -2.65
CA LYS A 148 26.51 11.26 -1.81
C LYS A 148 25.56 10.08 -1.95
N VAL A 149 26.10 8.87 -1.91
CA VAL A 149 25.30 7.66 -1.74
C VAL A 149 24.82 7.57 -0.29
N PHE A 150 23.62 7.02 -0.08
CA PHE A 150 23.16 6.70 1.26
C PHE A 150 24.12 5.70 1.92
N THR A 151 24.47 5.93 3.18
CA THR A 151 25.32 5.03 3.94
C THR A 151 24.94 5.09 5.42
N ASN A 152 25.14 3.97 6.11
CA ASN A 152 24.98 3.83 7.55
C ASN A 152 25.98 2.77 8.06
N ASN A 153 25.98 2.47 9.36
CA ASN A 153 26.92 1.50 9.93
C ASN A 153 26.79 0.11 9.31
N MET A 154 25.56 -0.39 9.13
CA MET A 154 25.29 -1.68 8.49
C MET A 154 25.89 -1.74 7.07
N ILE A 155 25.63 -0.74 6.23
CA ILE A 155 26.16 -0.69 4.84
C ILE A 155 27.69 -0.64 4.82
N ARG A 156 28.31 0.09 5.76
CA ARG A 156 29.77 0.15 5.86
C ARG A 156 30.37 -1.21 6.26
N LEU A 157 29.73 -1.93 7.19
CA LEU A 157 30.13 -3.28 7.58
C LEU A 157 30.03 -4.25 6.40
N MET A 158 28.90 -4.24 5.68
CA MET A 158 28.71 -5.08 4.48
C MET A 158 29.75 -4.78 3.40
N THR A 159 30.01 -3.49 3.14
CA THR A 159 31.01 -3.06 2.14
C THR A 159 32.41 -3.55 2.50
N ALA A 160 32.78 -3.54 3.79
CA ALA A 160 34.06 -4.07 4.26
C ALA A 160 34.13 -5.60 4.12
N ALA A 161 33.05 -6.32 4.42
CA ALA A 161 32.98 -7.77 4.27
C ALA A 161 33.13 -8.23 2.81
N VAL A 162 32.46 -7.54 1.86
CA VAL A 162 32.63 -7.81 0.42
C VAL A 162 34.07 -7.53 -0.03
N ARG A 163 34.64 -6.37 0.35
CA ARG A 163 36.02 -5.99 -0.03
C ARG A 163 37.09 -6.96 0.47
N ARG A 164 36.87 -7.61 1.62
CA ARG A 164 37.79 -8.63 2.16
C ARG A 164 37.81 -9.93 1.34
N ARG A 165 36.79 -10.18 0.50
CA ARG A 165 36.65 -11.44 -0.26
C ARG A 165 37.25 -11.38 -1.68
N SER A 166 37.10 -10.25 -2.39
CA SER A 166 37.79 -9.85 -3.66
C SER A 166 36.96 -8.74 -4.34
N GLN A 167 37.56 -7.89 -5.19
CA GLN A 167 36.81 -6.92 -6.03
C GLN A 167 35.88 -7.62 -7.05
N GLU A 168 36.17 -8.87 -7.43
CA GLU A 168 35.40 -9.67 -8.40
C GLU A 168 34.08 -10.21 -7.83
N ALA A 169 33.93 -10.21 -6.50
CA ALA A 169 32.73 -10.72 -5.83
C ALA A 169 31.45 -9.99 -6.29
N HIS A 170 31.54 -8.72 -6.69
CA HIS A 170 30.38 -7.96 -7.20
C HIS A 170 29.80 -8.52 -8.50
N ALA A 171 30.63 -9.10 -9.38
CA ALA A 171 30.18 -9.68 -10.65
C ALA A 171 29.55 -11.06 -10.47
N GLU A 172 29.91 -11.79 -9.41
CA GLU A 172 29.35 -13.10 -9.07
C GLU A 172 28.08 -13.02 -8.21
N MET A 173 27.72 -11.83 -7.73
CA MET A 173 26.55 -11.61 -6.86
C MET A 173 25.21 -11.73 -7.56
N VAL A 174 25.14 -11.50 -8.87
CA VAL A 174 23.88 -11.52 -9.62
C VAL A 174 24.03 -12.48 -10.78
N GLN A 175 23.27 -13.56 -10.76
CA GLN A 175 23.19 -14.51 -11.86
C GLN A 175 22.55 -13.86 -13.09
N PRO A 176 22.80 -14.37 -14.31
CA PRO A 176 22.19 -13.84 -15.54
C PRO A 176 20.65 -13.83 -15.54
N ASN A 177 20.01 -14.70 -14.75
CA ASN A 177 18.56 -14.74 -14.58
C ASN A 177 18.02 -13.75 -13.53
N GLY A 178 18.88 -12.92 -12.92
CA GLY A 178 18.53 -11.94 -11.89
C GLY A 178 18.55 -12.47 -10.45
N THR A 179 18.89 -13.74 -10.23
CA THR A 179 18.99 -14.31 -8.87
C THR A 179 20.23 -13.76 -8.17
N ILE A 180 20.08 -13.38 -6.89
CA ILE A 180 21.18 -12.86 -6.09
C ILE A 180 21.84 -14.03 -5.35
N ASN A 181 23.15 -14.21 -5.51
CA ASN A 181 23.93 -15.20 -4.78
C ASN A 181 24.25 -14.68 -3.38
N GLU A 182 24.11 -15.57 -2.38
CA GLU A 182 24.50 -15.26 -1.01
C GLU A 182 26.03 -15.14 -0.87
N ILE A 183 26.48 -14.15 -0.10
CA ILE A 183 27.86 -14.05 0.37
C ILE A 183 27.85 -14.35 1.87
N PRO A 184 28.24 -15.57 2.31
CA PRO A 184 28.11 -15.98 3.71
C PRO A 184 28.73 -15.01 4.72
N ALA A 185 29.89 -14.43 4.41
CA ALA A 185 30.54 -13.44 5.27
C ALA A 185 29.75 -12.11 5.42
N VAL A 186 29.00 -11.71 4.39
CA VAL A 186 28.11 -10.55 4.46
C VAL A 186 26.88 -10.89 5.29
N THR A 187 26.28 -12.07 5.04
CA THR A 187 25.14 -12.54 5.81
C THR A 187 25.47 -12.62 7.30
N GLU A 188 26.60 -13.23 7.66
CA GLU A 188 27.07 -13.34 9.04
C GLU A 188 27.28 -11.95 9.69
N ALA A 189 27.90 -11.01 8.98
CA ALA A 189 28.09 -9.65 9.48
C ALA A 189 26.75 -8.93 9.73
N VAL A 190 25.76 -9.12 8.87
CA VAL A 190 24.42 -8.53 9.02
C VAL A 190 23.65 -9.18 10.17
N VAL A 191 23.68 -10.50 10.28
CA VAL A 191 23.02 -11.23 11.37
C VAL A 191 23.59 -10.80 12.73
N ASN A 192 24.91 -10.73 12.84
CA ASN A 192 25.58 -10.27 14.06
C ASN A 192 25.21 -8.81 14.41
N TYR A 193 25.09 -7.93 13.40
CA TYR A 193 24.67 -6.54 13.62
C TYR A 193 23.27 -6.46 14.25
N TYR A 194 22.30 -7.24 13.76
CA TYR A 194 20.94 -7.22 14.31
C TYR A 194 20.81 -7.93 15.66
N GLN A 195 21.58 -8.98 15.91
CA GLN A 195 21.57 -9.71 17.19
C GLN A 195 22.15 -8.89 18.36
N GLN A 196 22.93 -7.84 18.07
CA GLN A 196 23.52 -6.96 19.09
C GLN A 196 22.55 -5.90 19.64
N GLY A 197 21.30 -5.85 19.16
CA GLY A 197 20.21 -5.10 19.82
C GLY A 197 20.36 -3.58 19.80
N GLN A 198 20.52 -2.99 18.62
CA GLN A 198 20.22 -1.56 18.40
C GLN A 198 18.95 -1.36 17.59
#